data_AF-A0A7Y7DJV4-F1
#
_entry.id   AF-A0A7Y7DJV4-F1
#
_cell.length_a   1.000
_cell.length_b   1.000
_cell.length_c   1.000
_cell.angle_alpha   90.00
_cell.angle_beta   90.00
_cell.angle_gamma   90.00
#
_symmetry.space_group_name_H-M   'P 1'
#
loop_
_entity.id
_entity.type
_entity.pdbx_description
1 polymer ?
#
loop_
_entity_poly.entity_id
_entity_poly.type
_entity_poly.pdbx_seq_one_letter_code
_entity_poly.pdbx_strand_id
1 'polypeptide(L)'
;MTMPAANPSTSYGFKMLKAPTPEQIPESSLAFLQQIGEPGIIFVPGHTREKRVVTTLLHGNEPSGVEAIHKLLRSGFKPYADTIFIIVSVAAALREPVFTHRALPGSRDINRCFRPPYNDAPGRLAKQITDYLVDLAPQAIIDIHNTSGSGPSFSVATRLDDTHQALASHFTRWFIHTDIELGSIMEVPFCCPIVTIEAGGALDELSAANAYDGLQSYLTAEDVFVARQDMALLKQPKRLEIYNEVSLAYAERPVFGANVTIRQDIEQHNFGITRPGDVLGWLDHNKLDHFRLAGHQANQFIDDYFSVYNNELTVTRPLKMFMVTTRGDIAKSDCLLYFVDTDSS
;
A
#
# COMPACT_ATOMS: atom_id res chain seq x y z
N MET A 1 -18.30 -39.98 25.97
CA MET A 1 -18.23 -38.53 26.26
C MET A 1 -17.33 -37.89 25.22
N THR A 2 -17.93 -37.41 24.13
CA THR A 2 -17.26 -36.63 23.10
C THR A 2 -17.06 -35.20 23.63
N MET A 3 -15.82 -34.73 23.71
CA MET A 3 -15.53 -33.33 24.01
C MET A 3 -16.13 -32.44 22.90
N PRO A 4 -16.71 -31.27 23.23
CA PRO A 4 -17.20 -30.36 22.21
C PRO A 4 -16.00 -29.75 21.46
N ALA A 5 -16.11 -29.68 20.14
CA ALA A 5 -15.18 -28.91 19.32
C ALA A 5 -15.23 -27.44 19.76
N ALA A 6 -14.06 -26.86 20.03
CA ALA A 6 -13.93 -25.45 20.35
C ALA A 6 -14.45 -24.60 19.17
N ASN A 7 -15.34 -23.65 19.46
CA ASN A 7 -15.80 -22.66 18.51
C ASN A 7 -14.60 -21.74 18.15
N PRO A 8 -14.16 -21.61 16.88
CA PRO A 8 -13.01 -20.76 16.54
C PRO A 8 -13.30 -19.26 16.61
N SER A 9 -14.54 -18.87 16.86
CA SER A 9 -14.95 -17.45 16.90
C SER A 9 -14.73 -16.88 18.29
N THR A 10 -13.56 -16.28 18.55
CA THR A 10 -13.32 -15.13 19.48
C THR A 10 -11.84 -14.89 19.82
N SER A 11 -10.88 -15.76 19.43
CA SER A 11 -9.51 -15.68 19.99
C SER A 11 -8.75 -14.39 19.67
N TYR A 12 -9.04 -13.74 18.54
CA TYR A 12 -8.26 -12.59 18.05
C TYR A 12 -8.96 -11.23 18.17
N GLY A 13 -10.17 -11.16 18.72
CA GLY A 13 -10.85 -9.88 18.99
C GLY A 13 -11.36 -9.11 17.76
N PHE A 14 -11.46 -9.77 16.60
CA PHE A 14 -12.02 -9.17 15.37
C PHE A 14 -13.54 -9.28 15.32
N LYS A 15 -14.19 -8.30 14.68
CA LYS A 15 -15.59 -8.43 14.23
C LYS A 15 -15.67 -9.48 13.12
N MET A 16 -16.44 -10.54 13.34
CA MET A 16 -16.60 -11.61 12.34
C MET A 16 -17.91 -11.46 11.55
N LEU A 17 -17.81 -11.42 10.23
CA LEU A 17 -18.94 -11.60 9.31
C LEU A 17 -18.73 -12.93 8.56
N LYS A 18 -19.68 -13.86 8.67
CA LYS A 18 -19.58 -15.19 8.03
C LYS A 18 -20.60 -15.31 6.93
N ALA A 19 -20.13 -15.50 5.70
CA ALA A 19 -20.92 -15.70 4.49
C ALA A 19 -22.09 -14.70 4.36
N PRO A 20 -21.83 -13.37 4.41
CA PRO A 20 -22.90 -12.40 4.33
C PRO A 20 -23.60 -12.49 2.96
N THR A 21 -24.93 -12.41 2.95
CA THR A 21 -25.69 -12.34 1.69
C THR A 21 -25.68 -10.91 1.14
N PRO A 22 -25.88 -10.69 -0.16
CA PRO A 22 -25.94 -9.35 -0.75
C PRO A 22 -26.90 -8.39 -0.05
N GLU A 23 -28.03 -8.91 0.46
CA GLU A 23 -29.07 -8.14 1.16
C GLU A 23 -28.63 -7.68 2.56
N GLN A 24 -27.62 -8.32 3.14
CA GLN A 24 -27.03 -7.94 4.44
C GLN A 24 -25.96 -6.85 4.30
N ILE A 25 -25.52 -6.57 3.06
CA ILE A 25 -24.52 -5.56 2.76
C ILE A 25 -25.20 -4.20 2.51
N PRO A 26 -24.87 -3.15 3.27
CA PRO A 26 -25.44 -1.82 3.11
C PRO A 26 -25.23 -1.23 1.72
N GLU A 27 -26.02 -0.20 1.39
CA GLU A 27 -25.99 0.40 0.05
C GLU A 27 -24.63 0.98 -0.35
N SER A 28 -23.90 1.56 0.61
CA SER A 28 -22.59 2.18 0.39
C SER A 28 -21.46 1.50 1.17
N SER A 29 -20.23 1.63 0.67
CA SER A 29 -19.01 1.16 1.33
C SER A 29 -18.79 1.81 2.70
N LEU A 30 -19.15 3.08 2.85
CA LEU A 30 -19.09 3.79 4.13
C LEU A 30 -20.08 3.21 5.15
N ALA A 31 -21.35 2.98 4.75
CA ALA A 31 -22.34 2.36 5.63
C ALA A 31 -21.93 0.92 6.00
N PHE A 32 -21.28 0.21 5.07
CA PHE A 32 -20.69 -1.10 5.34
C PHE A 32 -19.58 -1.03 6.39
N LEU A 33 -18.65 -0.07 6.29
CA LEU A 33 -17.64 0.14 7.34
C LEU A 33 -18.26 0.51 8.69
N GLN A 34 -19.31 1.34 8.71
CA GLN A 34 -20.05 1.68 9.94
C GLN A 34 -20.70 0.44 10.57
N GLN A 35 -21.22 -0.48 9.76
CA GLN A 35 -21.78 -1.76 10.23
C GLN A 35 -20.70 -2.67 10.86
N ILE A 36 -19.49 -2.68 10.29
CA ILE A 36 -18.36 -3.43 10.85
C ILE A 36 -17.89 -2.77 12.17
N GLY A 37 -17.69 -1.45 12.17
CA GLY A 37 -17.43 -0.60 13.34
C GLY A 37 -16.04 -0.72 13.98
N GLU A 38 -15.34 -1.84 13.79
CA GLU A 38 -14.04 -2.17 14.38
C GLU A 38 -13.23 -3.04 13.40
N PRO A 39 -11.94 -3.35 13.66
CA PRO A 39 -11.20 -4.27 12.79
C PRO A 39 -11.96 -5.59 12.60
N GLY A 40 -12.17 -5.98 11.34
CA GLY A 40 -13.12 -7.03 10.98
C GLY A 40 -12.56 -8.06 10.02
N ILE A 41 -13.06 -9.29 10.15
CA ILE A 41 -12.81 -10.39 9.22
C ILE A 41 -14.13 -10.81 8.59
N ILE A 42 -14.15 -10.85 7.26
CA ILE A 42 -15.28 -11.36 6.47
C ILE A 42 -14.86 -12.66 5.82
N PHE A 43 -15.56 -13.73 6.12
CA PHE A 43 -15.35 -15.04 5.50
C PHE A 43 -16.40 -15.27 4.40
N VAL A 44 -15.97 -15.62 3.19
CA VAL A 44 -16.84 -16.01 2.07
C VAL A 44 -16.46 -17.41 1.63
N PRO A 45 -17.38 -18.40 1.69
CA PRO A 45 -17.09 -19.77 1.31
C PRO A 45 -16.85 -19.89 -0.20
N GLY A 46 -15.82 -20.65 -0.57
CA GLY A 46 -15.49 -20.95 -1.97
C GLY A 46 -15.99 -22.30 -2.44
N HIS A 47 -15.57 -22.70 -3.64
CA HIS A 47 -15.77 -24.05 -4.18
C HIS A 47 -14.77 -25.06 -3.59
N THR A 48 -13.58 -24.60 -3.23
CA THR A 48 -12.54 -25.41 -2.58
C THR A 48 -12.31 -24.98 -1.13
N ARG A 49 -11.55 -25.80 -0.38
CA ARG A 49 -11.14 -25.52 1.01
C ARG A 49 -9.80 -24.79 1.11
N GLU A 50 -9.16 -24.51 -0.02
CA GLU A 50 -8.00 -23.64 -0.04
C GLU A 50 -8.40 -22.25 0.44
N LYS A 51 -7.47 -21.51 1.04
CA LYS A 51 -7.77 -20.22 1.65
C LYS A 51 -6.99 -19.11 0.98
N ARG A 52 -7.68 -18.06 0.53
CA ARG A 52 -7.09 -16.86 -0.04
C ARG A 52 -7.42 -15.68 0.86
N VAL A 53 -6.41 -14.87 1.16
CA VAL A 53 -6.58 -13.68 2.01
C VAL A 53 -6.44 -12.42 1.18
N VAL A 54 -7.28 -11.45 1.51
CA VAL A 54 -7.15 -10.05 1.10
C VAL A 54 -7.16 -9.19 2.35
N THR A 55 -6.09 -8.44 2.59
CA THR A 55 -6.05 -7.37 3.59
C THR A 55 -6.25 -6.03 2.91
N THR A 56 -6.90 -5.08 3.58
CA THR A 56 -7.08 -3.72 3.08
C THR A 56 -7.26 -2.75 4.24
N LEU A 57 -7.15 -1.46 3.93
CA LEU A 57 -7.41 -0.39 4.88
C LEU A 57 -6.44 -0.45 6.06
N LEU A 58 -5.18 -0.83 5.81
CA LEU A 58 -4.12 -0.62 6.81
C LEU A 58 -3.98 0.89 7.08
N HIS A 59 -4.16 1.73 6.06
CA HIS A 59 -4.39 3.15 6.23
C HIS A 59 -5.88 3.50 6.08
N GLY A 60 -6.39 4.34 6.99
CA GLY A 60 -7.80 4.72 7.01
C GLY A 60 -8.23 5.66 5.88
N ASN A 61 -7.28 6.24 5.13
CA ASN A 61 -7.54 7.17 4.04
C ASN A 61 -7.37 6.54 2.64
N GLU A 62 -7.42 5.21 2.56
CA GLU A 62 -7.20 4.45 1.33
C GLU A 62 -8.43 3.53 1.08
N PRO A 63 -9.52 4.10 0.53
CA PRO A 63 -10.82 3.43 0.48
C PRO A 63 -10.95 2.36 -0.60
N SER A 64 -10.11 2.36 -1.64
CA SER A 64 -10.38 1.61 -2.88
C SER A 64 -10.51 0.10 -2.68
N GLY A 65 -9.71 -0.50 -1.78
CA GLY A 65 -9.84 -1.93 -1.48
C GLY A 65 -11.15 -2.27 -0.77
N VAL A 66 -11.64 -1.42 0.14
CA VAL A 66 -12.94 -1.61 0.80
C VAL A 66 -14.10 -1.41 -0.17
N GLU A 67 -14.02 -0.41 -1.04
CA GLU A 67 -15.02 -0.18 -2.09
C GLU A 67 -15.12 -1.36 -3.04
N ALA A 68 -13.98 -1.93 -3.44
CA ALA A 68 -13.92 -3.12 -4.27
C ALA A 68 -14.53 -4.35 -3.59
N ILE A 69 -14.19 -4.60 -2.31
CA ILE A 69 -14.77 -5.70 -1.51
C ILE A 69 -16.28 -5.51 -1.34
N HIS A 70 -16.73 -4.30 -1.01
CA HIS A 70 -18.15 -3.97 -0.88
C HIS A 70 -18.91 -4.29 -2.17
N LYS A 71 -18.41 -3.80 -3.32
CA LYS A 71 -19.00 -4.07 -4.63
C LYS A 71 -19.05 -5.57 -4.96
N LEU A 72 -17.99 -6.32 -4.65
CA LEU A 72 -17.95 -7.77 -4.82
C LEU A 72 -19.03 -8.46 -3.97
N LEU A 73 -19.09 -8.17 -2.68
CA LEU A 73 -20.07 -8.79 -1.77
C LEU A 73 -21.52 -8.49 -2.20
N ARG A 74 -21.81 -7.25 -2.63
CA ARG A 74 -23.14 -6.88 -3.16
C ARG A 74 -23.49 -7.58 -4.47
N SER A 75 -22.51 -7.95 -5.28
CA SER A 75 -22.76 -8.69 -6.53
C SER A 75 -23.12 -10.16 -6.31
N GLY A 76 -22.98 -10.68 -5.07
CA GLY A 76 -23.18 -12.10 -4.78
C GLY A 76 -22.12 -13.00 -5.41
N PHE A 77 -20.90 -12.48 -5.58
CA PHE A 77 -19.79 -13.23 -6.17
C PHE A 77 -19.54 -14.55 -5.44
N LYS A 78 -19.07 -15.56 -6.16
CA LYS A 78 -18.69 -16.87 -5.61
C LYS A 78 -17.21 -17.10 -5.89
N PRO A 79 -16.34 -17.06 -4.87
CA PRO A 79 -14.92 -17.30 -5.09
C PRO A 79 -14.64 -18.78 -5.37
N TYR A 80 -13.51 -19.04 -6.03
CA TYR A 80 -13.03 -20.40 -6.24
C TYR A 80 -12.58 -21.05 -4.92
N ALA A 81 -11.82 -20.30 -4.10
CA ALA A 81 -11.29 -20.74 -2.80
C ALA A 81 -12.02 -20.04 -1.64
N ASP A 82 -12.00 -20.64 -0.45
CA ASP A 82 -12.44 -19.97 0.77
C ASP A 82 -11.71 -18.62 0.91
N THR A 83 -12.47 -17.53 0.94
CA THR A 83 -11.92 -16.17 0.88
C THR A 83 -12.09 -15.48 2.22
N ILE A 84 -11.00 -14.86 2.68
CA ILE A 84 -10.95 -14.13 3.95
C ILE A 84 -10.55 -12.68 3.64
N PHE A 85 -11.45 -11.74 3.89
CA PHE A 85 -11.14 -10.31 3.87
C PHE A 85 -10.82 -9.83 5.28
N ILE A 86 -9.72 -9.12 5.46
CA ILE A 86 -9.33 -8.49 6.72
C ILE A 86 -9.34 -6.96 6.51
N ILE A 87 -10.25 -6.28 7.21
CA ILE A 87 -10.42 -4.82 7.15
C ILE A 87 -9.92 -4.25 8.46
N VAL A 88 -8.86 -3.43 8.40
CA VAL A 88 -8.04 -3.15 9.60
C VAL A 88 -8.39 -1.82 10.25
N SER A 89 -8.04 -0.68 9.67
CA SER A 89 -8.11 0.65 10.29
C SER A 89 -9.49 1.30 10.17
N VAL A 90 -10.55 0.56 10.51
CA VAL A 90 -11.95 1.03 10.46
C VAL A 90 -12.17 2.31 11.26
N ALA A 91 -11.59 2.40 12.46
CA ALA A 91 -11.72 3.59 13.30
C ALA A 91 -11.06 4.84 12.68
N ALA A 92 -9.94 4.69 11.96
CA ALA A 92 -9.29 5.80 11.27
C ALA A 92 -10.12 6.25 10.05
N ALA A 93 -10.66 5.29 9.28
CA ALA A 93 -11.51 5.58 8.13
C ALA A 93 -12.83 6.28 8.49
N LEU A 94 -13.43 5.91 9.62
CA LEU A 94 -14.69 6.51 10.10
C LEU A 94 -14.49 7.82 10.88
N ARG A 95 -13.25 8.22 11.17
CA ARG A 95 -12.98 9.48 11.87
C ARG A 95 -13.25 10.64 10.92
N GLU A 96 -14.15 11.55 11.30
CA GLU A 96 -14.48 12.71 10.48
C GLU A 96 -13.30 13.68 10.27
N PRO A 97 -13.12 14.25 9.06
CA PRO A 97 -13.82 13.89 7.82
C PRO A 97 -13.46 12.47 7.37
N VAL A 98 -14.45 11.65 7.02
CA VAL A 98 -14.22 10.22 6.67
C VAL A 98 -13.16 10.04 5.60
N PHE A 99 -12.39 8.95 5.69
CA PHE A 99 -11.29 8.61 4.78
C PHE A 99 -10.20 9.69 4.64
N THR A 100 -9.99 10.54 5.64
CA THR A 100 -8.88 11.52 5.61
C THR A 100 -7.68 11.13 6.47
N HIS A 101 -7.92 10.36 7.55
CA HIS A 101 -6.89 9.97 8.50
C HIS A 101 -6.17 8.69 8.05
N ARG A 102 -4.87 8.79 7.76
CA ARG A 102 -4.01 7.62 7.48
C ARG A 102 -3.99 6.67 8.68
N ALA A 103 -3.72 7.23 9.85
CA ALA A 103 -3.83 6.59 11.15
C ALA A 103 -4.56 7.55 12.10
N LEU A 104 -5.07 7.06 13.22
CA LEU A 104 -5.65 7.94 14.25
C LEU A 104 -4.58 8.91 14.78
N PRO A 105 -4.92 10.18 15.07
CA PRO A 105 -3.97 11.14 15.63
C PRO A 105 -3.27 10.59 16.88
N GLY A 106 -1.93 10.68 16.89
CA GLY A 106 -1.08 10.17 17.98
C GLY A 106 -0.87 8.65 17.99
N SER A 107 -1.47 7.90 17.05
CA SER A 107 -1.20 6.47 16.87
C SER A 107 -0.08 6.25 15.84
N ARG A 108 0.68 5.17 15.99
CA ARG A 108 1.62 4.72 14.96
C ARG A 108 0.87 4.25 13.71
N ASP A 109 1.52 4.40 12.57
CA ASP A 109 1.10 3.76 11.32
C ASP A 109 1.19 2.23 11.49
N ILE A 110 0.05 1.54 11.37
CA ILE A 110 0.00 0.08 11.53
C ILE A 110 0.80 -0.65 10.45
N ASN A 111 0.97 -0.08 9.26
CA ASN A 111 1.83 -0.62 8.20
C ASN A 111 3.32 -0.35 8.46
N ARG A 112 3.68 0.06 9.69
CA ARG A 112 5.03 0.11 10.24
C ARG A 112 5.17 -0.74 11.51
N CYS A 113 4.12 -1.51 11.85
CA CYS A 113 3.97 -2.21 13.13
C CYS A 113 4.03 -3.74 13.03
N PHE A 114 4.30 -4.33 11.86
CA PHE A 114 4.39 -5.79 11.67
C PHE A 114 5.71 -6.41 12.18
N ARG A 115 6.51 -5.62 12.90
CA ARG A 115 7.70 -6.06 13.65
C ARG A 115 7.66 -5.51 15.08
N PRO A 116 8.38 -6.14 16.04
CA PRO A 116 8.49 -5.61 17.39
C PRO A 116 8.97 -4.14 17.42
N PRO A 117 8.54 -3.34 18.40
CA PRO A 117 7.74 -3.72 19.57
C PRO A 117 6.22 -3.74 19.32
N TYR A 118 5.53 -4.69 19.97
CA TYR A 118 4.06 -4.84 19.97
C TYR A 118 3.41 -4.34 21.27
N ASN A 119 3.92 -3.25 21.83
CA ASN A 119 3.55 -2.75 23.16
C ASN A 119 2.41 -1.73 23.16
N ASP A 120 2.04 -1.19 22.00
CA ASP A 120 0.93 -0.25 21.83
C ASP A 120 -0.25 -0.88 21.04
N ALA A 121 -1.32 -0.12 20.84
CA ALA A 121 -2.52 -0.65 20.18
C ALA A 121 -2.27 -1.08 18.71
N PRO A 122 -1.63 -0.28 17.83
CA PRO A 122 -1.29 -0.71 16.48
C PRO A 122 -0.37 -1.94 16.44
N GLY A 123 0.64 -1.99 17.33
CA GLY A 123 1.54 -3.13 17.43
C GLY A 123 0.84 -4.43 17.84
N ARG A 124 -0.06 -4.37 18.83
CA ARG A 124 -0.87 -5.54 19.22
C ARG A 124 -1.78 -6.00 18.09
N LEU A 125 -2.42 -5.06 17.37
CA LEU A 125 -3.29 -5.39 16.24
C LEU A 125 -2.50 -6.04 15.09
N ALA A 126 -1.34 -5.50 14.72
CA ALA A 126 -0.47 -6.10 13.71
C ALA A 126 -0.01 -7.52 14.11
N LYS A 127 0.30 -7.73 15.40
CA LYS A 127 0.61 -9.07 15.91
C LYS A 127 -0.60 -10.01 15.82
N GLN A 128 -1.80 -9.57 16.20
CA GLN A 128 -3.02 -10.37 16.11
C GLN A 128 -3.33 -10.77 14.66
N ILE A 129 -3.15 -9.86 13.70
CA ILE A 129 -3.30 -10.15 12.27
C ILE A 129 -2.26 -11.20 11.84
N THR A 130 -1.00 -11.02 12.24
CA THR A 130 0.10 -11.95 11.91
C THR A 130 -0.18 -13.35 12.45
N ASP A 131 -0.52 -13.46 13.74
CA ASP A 131 -0.82 -14.74 14.40
C ASP A 131 -2.03 -15.42 13.72
N TYR A 132 -3.09 -14.64 13.42
CA TYR A 132 -4.25 -15.15 12.70
C TYR A 132 -3.90 -15.70 11.32
N LEU A 133 -3.07 -14.99 10.54
CA LEU A 133 -2.64 -15.43 9.20
C LEU A 133 -1.75 -16.68 9.25
N VAL A 134 -0.88 -16.78 10.25
CA VAL A 134 -0.04 -17.97 10.48
C VAL A 134 -0.92 -19.17 10.80
N ASP A 135 -1.89 -19.02 11.71
CA ASP A 135 -2.85 -20.09 12.05
C ASP A 135 -3.75 -20.48 10.86
N LEU A 136 -4.13 -19.48 10.05
CA LEU A 136 -4.99 -19.69 8.89
C LEU A 136 -4.27 -20.49 7.81
N ALA A 137 -2.96 -20.28 7.63
CA ALA A 137 -2.11 -20.87 6.60
C ALA A 137 -2.73 -20.75 5.18
N PRO A 138 -2.94 -19.53 4.67
CA PRO A 138 -3.51 -19.32 3.34
C PRO A 138 -2.51 -19.68 2.24
N GLN A 139 -3.02 -19.98 1.04
CA GLN A 139 -2.17 -20.24 -0.13
C GLN A 139 -1.52 -18.96 -0.68
N ALA A 140 -2.16 -17.79 -0.49
CA ALA A 140 -1.69 -16.49 -0.95
C ALA A 140 -2.37 -15.36 -0.16
N ILE A 141 -1.68 -14.22 -0.06
CA ILE A 141 -2.14 -13.00 0.60
C ILE A 141 -2.00 -11.82 -0.37
N ILE A 142 -3.07 -11.05 -0.53
CA ILE A 142 -3.04 -9.77 -1.24
C ILE A 142 -3.31 -8.66 -0.24
N ASP A 143 -2.51 -7.59 -0.25
CA ASP A 143 -2.71 -6.42 0.59
C ASP A 143 -2.98 -5.19 -0.27
N ILE A 144 -4.16 -4.57 -0.17
CA ILE A 144 -4.59 -3.48 -1.07
C ILE A 144 -4.46 -2.13 -0.37
N HIS A 145 -3.77 -1.21 -1.05
CA HIS A 145 -3.53 0.19 -0.67
C HIS A 145 -3.92 1.13 -1.81
N ASN A 146 -3.95 2.42 -1.47
CA ASN A 146 -3.93 3.50 -2.45
C ASN A 146 -2.59 4.22 -2.38
N THR A 147 -2.16 4.76 -3.52
CA THR A 147 -0.95 5.57 -3.59
C THR A 147 -1.16 6.93 -2.94
N SER A 148 -0.08 7.52 -2.42
CA SER A 148 -0.08 8.82 -1.76
C SER A 148 -0.35 10.01 -2.70
N GLY A 149 -0.16 9.83 -4.00
CA GLY A 149 -0.47 10.78 -5.08
C GLY A 149 -1.00 10.03 -6.30
N SER A 150 -1.47 10.74 -7.33
CA SER A 150 -2.04 10.13 -8.53
C SER A 150 -0.99 9.34 -9.32
N GLY A 151 -1.39 8.20 -9.89
CA GLY A 151 -0.49 7.35 -10.67
C GLY A 151 -1.13 6.03 -11.11
N PRO A 152 -0.48 5.26 -12.00
CA PRO A 152 -0.98 3.94 -12.38
C PRO A 152 -0.89 2.98 -11.19
N SER A 153 -1.71 1.92 -11.23
CA SER A 153 -1.59 0.84 -10.26
C SER A 153 -0.28 0.08 -10.41
N PHE A 154 0.26 -0.41 -9.31
CA PHE A 154 1.46 -1.26 -9.30
C PHE A 154 1.44 -2.21 -8.10
N SER A 155 2.35 -3.18 -8.14
CA SER A 155 2.50 -4.18 -7.09
C SER A 155 3.88 -4.06 -6.46
N VAL A 156 3.98 -4.42 -5.19
CA VAL A 156 5.22 -4.40 -4.41
C VAL A 156 5.35 -5.69 -3.63
N ALA A 157 6.55 -6.26 -3.60
CA ALA A 157 6.88 -7.36 -2.70
C ALA A 157 8.36 -7.33 -2.29
N THR A 158 8.64 -7.94 -1.14
CA THR A 158 10.01 -8.13 -0.63
C THR A 158 10.69 -9.36 -1.23
N ARG A 159 9.89 -10.31 -1.70
CA ARG A 159 10.32 -11.54 -2.37
C ARG A 159 9.93 -11.49 -3.84
N LEU A 160 10.75 -12.13 -4.67
CA LEU A 160 10.57 -12.21 -6.11
C LEU A 160 10.76 -13.66 -6.56
N ASP A 161 9.69 -14.27 -7.05
CA ASP A 161 9.65 -15.53 -7.77
C ASP A 161 8.43 -15.54 -8.72
N ASP A 162 8.23 -16.62 -9.45
CA ASP A 162 7.14 -16.75 -10.41
C ASP A 162 5.75 -16.67 -9.75
N THR A 163 5.62 -17.13 -8.49
CA THR A 163 4.36 -17.09 -7.76
C THR A 163 3.98 -15.65 -7.41
N HIS A 164 4.94 -14.83 -6.98
CA HIS A 164 4.69 -13.41 -6.68
C HIS A 164 4.31 -12.63 -7.95
N GLN A 165 4.99 -12.88 -9.07
CA GLN A 165 4.68 -12.23 -10.34
C GLN A 165 3.31 -12.66 -10.87
N ALA A 166 2.97 -13.94 -10.77
CA ALA A 166 1.65 -14.42 -11.16
C ALA A 166 0.53 -13.78 -10.33
N LEU A 167 0.68 -13.71 -9.00
CA LEU A 167 -0.27 -13.01 -8.14
C LEU A 167 -0.45 -11.55 -8.53
N ALA A 168 0.66 -10.82 -8.71
CA ALA A 168 0.64 -9.41 -9.10
C ALA A 168 -0.04 -9.19 -10.45
N SER A 169 0.17 -10.10 -11.40
CA SER A 169 -0.37 -10.02 -12.76
C SER A 169 -1.91 -10.03 -12.81
N HIS A 170 -2.59 -10.46 -11.74
CA HIS A 170 -4.04 -10.33 -11.65
C HIS A 170 -4.50 -8.87 -11.56
N PHE A 171 -3.66 -7.96 -11.04
CA PHE A 171 -4.03 -6.58 -10.71
C PHE A 171 -3.38 -5.55 -11.63
N THR A 172 -2.11 -5.76 -11.98
CA THR A 172 -1.31 -4.76 -12.69
C THR A 172 -0.09 -5.38 -13.35
N ARG A 173 0.44 -4.69 -14.36
CA ARG A 173 1.69 -5.06 -15.04
C ARG A 173 2.95 -4.64 -14.27
N TRP A 174 2.88 -3.65 -13.39
CA TRP A 174 4.08 -3.10 -12.76
C TRP A 174 4.41 -3.86 -11.47
N PHE A 175 5.62 -4.40 -11.37
CA PHE A 175 6.11 -5.10 -10.18
C PHE A 175 7.35 -4.42 -9.63
N ILE A 176 7.30 -4.02 -8.37
CA ILE A 176 8.43 -3.42 -7.66
C ILE A 176 8.96 -4.44 -6.66
N HIS A 177 10.17 -4.93 -6.92
CA HIS A 177 10.90 -5.77 -5.97
C HIS A 177 11.80 -4.88 -5.10
N THR A 178 11.52 -4.85 -3.80
CA THR A 178 12.17 -3.95 -2.84
C THR A 178 12.82 -4.71 -1.69
N ASP A 179 13.96 -4.23 -1.24
CA ASP A 179 14.65 -4.63 -0.01
C ASP A 179 14.50 -3.59 1.11
N ILE A 180 13.69 -2.54 0.88
CA ILE A 180 13.40 -1.51 1.88
C ILE A 180 12.49 -2.11 2.97
N GLU A 181 13.02 -2.15 4.20
CA GLU A 181 12.27 -2.57 5.38
C GLU A 181 11.54 -1.38 6.04
N LEU A 182 10.21 -1.43 6.07
CA LEU A 182 9.33 -0.43 6.67
C LEU A 182 8.62 -0.94 7.94
N GLY A 183 8.66 -2.25 8.22
CA GLY A 183 7.82 -2.90 9.21
C GLY A 183 6.39 -3.15 8.71
N SER A 184 6.23 -3.36 7.40
CA SER A 184 4.96 -3.63 6.72
C SER A 184 4.55 -5.11 6.76
N ILE A 185 3.29 -5.41 6.40
CA ILE A 185 2.81 -6.80 6.38
C ILE A 185 3.54 -7.68 5.37
N MET A 186 3.97 -7.11 4.23
CA MET A 186 4.72 -7.83 3.17
C MET A 186 6.13 -8.26 3.59
N GLU A 187 6.65 -7.74 4.71
CA GLU A 187 7.94 -8.16 5.28
C GLU A 187 7.82 -9.38 6.19
N VAL A 188 6.59 -9.74 6.61
CA VAL A 188 6.37 -10.89 7.47
C VAL A 188 6.68 -12.18 6.69
N PRO A 189 7.52 -13.09 7.21
CA PRO A 189 7.94 -14.29 6.49
C PRO A 189 6.88 -15.39 6.52
N PHE A 190 5.72 -15.14 5.90
CA PHE A 190 4.68 -16.14 5.74
C PHE A 190 5.15 -17.32 4.88
N CYS A 191 4.55 -18.49 5.10
CA CYS A 191 4.81 -19.70 4.30
C CYS A 191 4.14 -19.67 2.91
N CYS A 192 3.59 -18.53 2.50
CA CYS A 192 2.94 -18.30 1.23
C CYS A 192 3.35 -16.94 0.65
N PRO A 193 3.18 -16.72 -0.67
CA PRO A 193 3.45 -15.43 -1.27
C PRO A 193 2.46 -14.35 -0.79
N ILE A 194 3.01 -13.18 -0.52
CA ILE A 194 2.28 -11.95 -0.20
C ILE A 194 2.67 -10.87 -1.20
N VAL A 195 1.68 -10.18 -1.76
CA VAL A 195 1.89 -9.07 -2.68
C VAL A 195 1.04 -7.89 -2.23
N THR A 196 1.66 -6.73 -2.09
CA THR A 196 0.97 -5.47 -1.86
C THR A 196 0.58 -4.86 -3.22
N ILE A 197 -0.66 -4.43 -3.35
CA ILE A 197 -1.22 -3.80 -4.53
C ILE A 197 -1.53 -2.34 -4.19
N GLU A 198 -0.91 -1.44 -4.92
CA GLU A 198 -1.21 -0.02 -4.92
C GLU A 198 -2.17 0.26 -6.07
N ALA A 199 -3.45 0.48 -5.75
CA ALA A 199 -4.51 0.51 -6.76
C ALA A 199 -4.58 1.81 -7.60
N GLY A 200 -3.75 2.80 -7.24
CA GLY A 200 -3.80 4.18 -7.74
C GLY A 200 -4.13 5.17 -6.62
N GLY A 201 -4.20 6.47 -6.93
CA GLY A 201 -4.44 7.51 -5.93
C GLY A 201 -5.84 7.39 -5.31
N ALA A 202 -5.98 7.69 -4.02
CA ALA A 202 -7.26 7.56 -3.31
C ALA A 202 -8.40 8.41 -3.90
N LEU A 203 -8.06 9.46 -4.67
CA LEU A 203 -9.00 10.34 -5.35
C LEU A 203 -9.09 10.06 -6.87
N ASP A 204 -8.31 9.12 -7.39
CA ASP A 204 -8.32 8.80 -8.82
C ASP A 204 -9.57 7.97 -9.15
N GLU A 205 -10.27 8.34 -10.23
CA GLU A 205 -11.55 7.73 -10.63
C GLU A 205 -11.45 6.21 -10.89
N LEU A 206 -10.27 5.72 -11.28
CA LEU A 206 -10.04 4.33 -11.66
C LEU A 206 -9.55 3.44 -10.50
N SER A 207 -9.15 4.00 -9.35
CA SER A 207 -8.48 3.21 -8.30
C SER A 207 -9.36 2.10 -7.73
N ALA A 208 -10.63 2.39 -7.46
CA ALA A 208 -11.58 1.39 -7.00
C ALA A 208 -11.89 0.32 -8.07
N ALA A 209 -11.90 0.72 -9.35
CA ALA A 209 -12.10 -0.20 -10.46
C ALA A 209 -10.90 -1.16 -10.62
N ASN A 210 -9.67 -0.64 -10.56
CA ASN A 210 -8.44 -1.44 -10.60
C ASN A 210 -8.43 -2.50 -9.48
N ALA A 211 -8.77 -2.10 -8.25
CA ALA A 211 -8.86 -3.03 -7.12
C ALA A 211 -9.97 -4.08 -7.35
N TYR A 212 -11.13 -3.67 -7.85
CA TYR A 212 -12.26 -4.57 -8.13
C TYR A 212 -11.93 -5.61 -9.21
N ASP A 213 -11.40 -5.18 -10.35
CA ASP A 213 -11.09 -6.05 -11.48
C ASP A 213 -9.99 -7.06 -11.10
N GLY A 214 -8.96 -6.60 -10.37
CA GLY A 214 -7.91 -7.47 -9.87
C GLY A 214 -8.40 -8.48 -8.83
N LEU A 215 -9.25 -8.06 -7.89
CA LEU A 215 -9.89 -8.98 -6.94
C LEU A 215 -10.78 -10.00 -7.64
N GLN A 216 -11.56 -9.59 -8.64
CA GLN A 216 -12.39 -10.52 -9.41
C GLN A 216 -11.51 -11.56 -10.11
N SER A 217 -10.43 -11.13 -10.77
CA SER A 217 -9.46 -12.00 -11.42
C SER A 217 -8.80 -12.98 -10.45
N TYR A 218 -8.33 -12.51 -9.30
CA TYR A 218 -7.65 -13.31 -8.27
C TYR A 218 -8.59 -14.30 -7.56
N LEU A 219 -9.78 -13.86 -7.14
CA LEU A 219 -10.67 -14.65 -6.30
C LEU A 219 -11.45 -15.72 -7.08
N THR A 220 -11.62 -15.54 -8.39
CA THR A 220 -12.33 -16.50 -9.25
C THR A 220 -11.41 -17.47 -9.99
N ALA A 221 -10.10 -17.22 -9.98
CA ALA A 221 -9.13 -18.10 -10.63
C ALA A 221 -9.08 -19.48 -9.95
N GLU A 222 -9.03 -20.54 -10.75
CA GLU A 222 -8.73 -21.89 -10.26
C GLU A 222 -7.31 -21.95 -9.70
N ASP A 223 -6.33 -21.53 -10.51
CA ASP A 223 -4.94 -21.37 -10.12
C ASP A 223 -4.53 -19.88 -10.21
N VAL A 224 -4.05 -19.34 -9.09
CA VAL A 224 -3.58 -17.95 -8.93
C VAL A 224 -2.09 -17.79 -9.23
N PHE A 225 -1.38 -18.90 -9.43
CA PHE A 225 0.04 -18.91 -9.79
C PHE A 225 0.26 -19.01 -11.30
N VAL A 226 -0.82 -18.88 -12.09
CA VAL A 226 -0.76 -18.71 -13.54
C VAL A 226 -0.87 -17.23 -13.87
N ALA A 227 0.20 -16.68 -14.47
CA ALA A 227 0.26 -15.28 -14.86
C ALA A 227 -0.87 -14.90 -15.85
N ARG A 228 -1.42 -13.69 -15.69
CA ARG A 228 -2.52 -13.14 -16.49
C ARG A 228 -2.08 -12.08 -17.49
N GLN A 229 -0.91 -11.50 -17.28
CA GLN A 229 -0.30 -10.50 -18.14
C GLN A 229 1.22 -10.47 -17.93
N ASP A 230 1.94 -9.85 -18.87
CA ASP A 230 3.38 -9.65 -18.75
C ASP A 230 3.71 -8.64 -17.64
N MET A 231 4.74 -8.95 -16.86
CA MET A 231 5.18 -8.11 -15.75
C MET A 231 6.39 -7.26 -16.16
N ALA A 232 6.31 -5.97 -15.88
CA ALA A 232 7.41 -5.02 -15.97
C ALA A 232 8.02 -4.83 -14.58
N LEU A 233 9.23 -5.38 -14.42
CA LEU A 233 9.92 -5.46 -13.14
C LEU A 233 10.83 -4.25 -12.89
N LEU A 234 10.63 -3.59 -11.76
CA LEU A 234 11.48 -2.54 -11.21
C LEU A 234 12.19 -3.07 -9.97
N LYS A 235 13.52 -3.01 -9.93
CA LYS A 235 14.34 -3.56 -8.83
C LYS A 235 15.07 -2.46 -8.09
N GLN A 236 15.37 -2.73 -6.82
CA GLN A 236 16.24 -1.89 -5.99
C GLN A 236 15.82 -0.42 -5.98
N PRO A 237 14.54 -0.16 -5.64
CA PRO A 237 14.09 1.21 -5.51
C PRO A 237 14.83 1.91 -4.38
N LYS A 238 15.01 3.22 -4.55
CA LYS A 238 15.59 4.11 -3.55
C LYS A 238 14.51 5.04 -3.05
N ARG A 239 14.60 5.38 -1.77
CA ARG A 239 13.62 6.24 -1.10
C ARG A 239 14.28 7.58 -0.76
N LEU A 240 13.77 8.66 -1.35
CA LEU A 240 14.22 10.02 -1.05
C LEU A 240 13.35 10.59 0.07
N GLU A 241 13.94 10.78 1.23
CA GLU A 241 13.27 11.33 2.41
C GLU A 241 13.71 12.77 2.65
N ILE A 242 12.82 13.56 3.25
CA ILE A 242 13.08 14.92 3.68
C ILE A 242 13.16 14.94 5.21
N TYR A 243 14.12 15.68 5.78
CA TYR A 243 14.20 15.81 7.23
C TYR A 243 12.97 16.54 7.80
N ASN A 244 12.56 16.20 9.02
CA ASN A 244 11.29 16.64 9.59
C ASN A 244 11.23 18.16 9.84
N GLU A 245 12.35 18.75 10.24
CA GLU A 245 12.52 20.17 10.56
C GLU A 245 12.48 21.09 9.34
N VAL A 246 12.69 20.53 8.15
CA VAL A 246 12.73 21.29 6.88
C VAL A 246 11.32 21.77 6.54
N SER A 247 11.12 23.02 6.16
CA SER A 247 9.83 23.47 5.65
C SER A 247 9.64 23.04 4.18
N LEU A 248 8.50 22.43 3.87
CA LEU A 248 8.16 21.91 2.54
C LEU A 248 6.93 22.63 1.99
N ALA A 249 7.03 23.14 0.76
CA ALA A 249 5.94 23.71 0.00
C ALA A 249 5.80 23.03 -1.37
N TYR A 250 4.60 23.06 -1.94
CA TYR A 250 4.35 22.69 -3.34
C TYR A 250 3.85 23.91 -4.10
N ALA A 251 4.53 24.28 -5.18
CA ALA A 251 4.19 25.47 -5.98
C ALA A 251 4.81 25.42 -7.38
N GLU A 252 4.37 26.31 -8.27
CA GLU A 252 4.95 26.50 -9.61
C GLU A 252 6.27 27.28 -9.61
N ARG A 253 6.65 27.87 -8.47
CA ARG A 253 7.84 28.72 -8.30
C ARG A 253 8.34 28.67 -6.86
N PRO A 254 9.61 29.05 -6.56
CA PRO A 254 10.12 29.08 -5.19
C PRO A 254 9.22 29.87 -4.24
N VAL A 255 8.91 29.29 -3.09
CA VAL A 255 8.13 29.96 -2.03
C VAL A 255 9.09 30.59 -1.02
N PHE A 256 8.95 31.90 -0.80
CA PHE A 256 9.79 32.61 0.16
C PHE A 256 9.59 32.05 1.58
N GLY A 257 10.70 31.70 2.25
CA GLY A 257 10.70 31.12 3.59
C GLY A 257 10.54 29.60 3.64
N ALA A 258 10.28 28.93 2.52
CA ALA A 258 10.34 27.47 2.43
C ALA A 258 11.79 27.01 2.19
N ASN A 259 12.25 26.00 2.92
CA ASN A 259 13.56 25.39 2.70
C ASN A 259 13.55 24.56 1.40
N VAL A 260 12.44 23.87 1.14
CA VAL A 260 12.21 23.05 -0.05
C VAL A 260 10.87 23.44 -0.66
N THR A 261 10.87 23.81 -1.94
CA THR A 261 9.66 23.94 -2.74
C THR A 261 9.68 22.91 -3.86
N ILE A 262 8.78 21.93 -3.83
CA ILE A 262 8.63 20.94 -4.90
C ILE A 262 7.60 21.46 -5.91
N ARG A 263 7.74 21.08 -7.17
CA ARG A 263 6.78 21.46 -8.19
C ARG A 263 5.37 20.98 -7.83
N GLN A 264 4.37 21.82 -8.08
CA GLN A 264 2.97 21.46 -7.81
C GLN A 264 2.46 20.35 -8.73
N ASP A 265 3.04 20.19 -9.92
CA ASP A 265 2.70 19.15 -10.90
C ASP A 265 3.56 17.89 -10.77
N ILE A 266 4.32 17.73 -9.68
CA ILE A 266 5.33 16.67 -9.54
C ILE A 266 4.75 15.24 -9.67
N GLU A 267 3.48 15.04 -9.31
CA GLU A 267 2.80 13.74 -9.43
C GLU A 267 2.69 13.25 -10.88
N GLN A 268 2.75 14.15 -11.88
CA GLN A 268 2.77 13.76 -13.30
C GLN A 268 4.01 12.95 -13.68
N HIS A 269 5.04 12.95 -12.84
CA HIS A 269 6.23 12.13 -13.02
C HIS A 269 6.09 10.70 -12.50
N ASN A 270 4.99 10.35 -11.80
CA ASN A 270 4.73 8.98 -11.37
C ASN A 270 4.70 8.02 -12.57
N PHE A 271 5.55 7.00 -12.55
CA PHE A 271 5.81 6.03 -13.62
C PHE A 271 6.32 6.62 -14.95
N GLY A 272 6.62 7.91 -15.00
CA GLY A 272 7.38 8.55 -16.06
C GLY A 272 8.86 8.18 -16.02
N ILE A 273 9.66 8.82 -16.87
CA ILE A 273 11.13 8.82 -16.79
C ILE A 273 11.54 10.29 -16.81
N THR A 274 12.12 10.77 -15.71
CA THR A 274 12.79 12.06 -15.68
C THR A 274 14.14 11.95 -16.38
N ARG A 275 14.62 13.02 -16.98
CA ARG A 275 15.87 13.09 -17.74
C ARG A 275 16.85 14.04 -17.06
N PRO A 276 18.16 13.86 -17.23
CA PRO A 276 19.16 14.77 -16.69
C PRO A 276 18.82 16.23 -16.98
N GLY A 277 18.78 17.05 -15.94
CA GLY A 277 18.40 18.47 -16.00
C GLY A 277 16.91 18.75 -15.80
N ASP A 278 16.04 17.74 -15.76
CA ASP A 278 14.63 17.95 -15.38
C ASP A 278 14.56 18.49 -13.95
N VAL A 279 13.84 19.61 -13.80
CA VAL A 279 13.65 20.31 -12.52
C VAL A 279 12.50 19.67 -11.75
N LEU A 280 12.76 19.27 -10.50
CA LEU A 280 11.77 18.74 -9.56
C LEU A 280 11.27 19.82 -8.58
N GLY A 281 12.04 20.89 -8.40
CA GLY A 281 11.71 21.94 -7.46
C GLY A 281 12.87 22.88 -7.21
N TRP A 282 12.81 23.59 -6.10
CA TRP A 282 13.76 24.61 -5.68
C TRP A 282 14.12 24.43 -4.22
N LEU A 283 15.38 24.70 -3.89
CA LEU A 283 15.95 24.55 -2.56
C LEU A 283 16.55 25.87 -2.08
N ASP A 284 16.63 26.04 -0.77
CA ASP A 284 17.39 27.14 -0.19
C ASP A 284 18.92 26.87 -0.23
N HIS A 285 19.66 27.69 0.52
CA HIS A 285 21.11 27.64 0.61
C HIS A 285 21.70 26.32 1.15
N ASN A 286 20.93 25.50 1.87
CA ASN A 286 21.36 24.19 2.38
C ASN A 286 21.20 23.07 1.35
N LYS A 287 20.61 23.35 0.17
CA LYS A 287 20.63 22.46 -1.00
C LYS A 287 20.21 21.02 -0.65
N LEU A 288 21.02 20.02 -1.01
CA LEU A 288 20.71 18.60 -0.85
C LEU A 288 20.77 18.12 0.61
N ASP A 289 21.29 18.92 1.53
CA ASP A 289 21.39 18.58 2.96
C ASP A 289 20.01 18.46 3.62
N HIS A 290 18.94 18.88 2.93
CA HIS A 290 17.55 18.66 3.36
C HIS A 290 17.06 17.22 3.21
N PHE A 291 17.80 16.40 2.47
CA PHE A 291 17.37 15.06 2.08
C PHE A 291 18.29 13.97 2.63
N ARG A 292 17.74 12.75 2.68
CA ARG A 292 18.51 11.52 2.87
C ARG A 292 17.99 10.43 1.93
N LEU A 293 18.87 9.54 1.48
CA LEU A 293 18.46 8.31 0.80
C LEU A 293 18.32 7.19 1.81
N ALA A 294 17.14 6.57 1.87
CA ALA A 294 16.91 5.31 2.55
C ALA A 294 16.85 4.16 1.54
N GLY A 295 17.24 2.95 1.96
CA GLY A 295 17.28 1.77 1.09
C GLY A 295 18.45 1.72 0.10
N HIS A 296 19.50 2.52 0.32
CA HIS A 296 20.64 2.57 -0.59
C HIS A 296 21.73 1.56 -0.19
N GLN A 297 22.46 1.04 -1.17
CA GLN A 297 23.66 0.23 -0.92
C GLN A 297 24.79 1.10 -0.38
N ALA A 298 25.75 0.51 0.34
CA ALA A 298 26.95 1.23 0.76
C ALA A 298 27.60 1.95 -0.45
N ASN A 299 27.95 3.24 -0.27
CA ASN A 299 28.54 4.13 -1.28
C ASN A 299 27.60 4.74 -2.34
N GLN A 300 26.29 4.78 -2.10
CA GLN A 300 25.36 5.58 -2.92
C GLN A 300 25.00 6.88 -2.20
N PHE A 301 25.22 8.01 -2.86
CA PHE A 301 24.99 9.35 -2.33
C PHE A 301 23.85 10.04 -3.07
N ILE A 302 23.25 11.06 -2.45
CA ILE A 302 22.19 11.85 -3.09
C ILE A 302 22.70 12.48 -4.39
N ASP A 303 23.95 12.97 -4.38
CA ASP A 303 24.62 13.62 -5.51
C ASP A 303 24.76 12.71 -6.76
N ASP A 304 24.65 11.39 -6.59
CA ASP A 304 24.68 10.45 -7.71
C ASP A 304 23.43 10.56 -8.59
N TYR A 305 22.31 11.05 -8.03
CA TYR A 305 20.98 11.07 -8.66
C TYR A 305 20.39 12.47 -8.79
N PHE A 306 20.79 13.39 -7.93
CA PHE A 306 20.24 14.73 -7.84
C PHE A 306 21.36 15.77 -7.82
N SER A 307 21.11 16.94 -8.40
CA SER A 307 22.03 18.07 -8.32
C SER A 307 21.27 19.37 -8.13
N VAL A 308 22.00 20.39 -7.67
CA VAL A 308 21.43 21.72 -7.42
C VAL A 308 22.19 22.76 -8.21
N TYR A 309 21.52 23.34 -9.21
CA TYR A 309 22.05 24.41 -10.04
C TYR A 309 21.07 25.59 -10.03
N ASN A 310 21.55 26.81 -9.78
CA ASN A 310 20.70 27.99 -9.61
C ASN A 310 19.53 27.79 -8.63
N ASN A 311 19.78 27.06 -7.53
CA ASN A 311 18.79 26.66 -6.52
C ASN A 311 17.70 25.71 -7.03
N GLU A 312 17.78 25.20 -8.26
CA GLU A 312 16.87 24.20 -8.80
C GLU A 312 17.35 22.80 -8.44
N LEU A 313 16.48 22.01 -7.80
CA LEU A 313 16.67 20.57 -7.62
C LEU A 313 16.42 19.90 -8.97
N THR A 314 17.45 19.29 -9.52
CA THR A 314 17.40 18.58 -10.80
C THR A 314 17.84 17.13 -10.64
N VAL A 315 17.42 16.27 -11.57
CA VAL A 315 17.97 14.91 -11.67
C VAL A 315 19.25 14.91 -12.52
N THR A 316 20.21 14.05 -12.18
CA THR A 316 21.48 13.91 -12.92
C THR A 316 21.47 12.74 -13.90
N ARG A 317 20.49 11.83 -13.75
CA ARG A 317 20.38 10.58 -14.50
C ARG A 317 18.93 10.27 -14.84
N PRO A 318 18.65 9.36 -15.78
CA PRO A 318 17.28 8.94 -16.08
C PRO A 318 16.64 8.15 -14.93
N LEU A 319 15.66 8.74 -14.23
CA LEU A 319 15.01 8.10 -13.08
C LEU A 319 13.55 7.79 -13.38
N LYS A 320 13.12 6.57 -13.03
CA LYS A 320 11.69 6.23 -12.96
C LYS A 320 11.20 6.46 -11.53
N MET A 321 10.37 7.47 -11.35
CA MET A 321 9.81 7.83 -10.04
C MET A 321 8.43 7.21 -9.82
N PHE A 322 8.08 6.95 -8.58
CA PHE A 322 6.75 6.48 -8.18
C PHE A 322 6.47 6.86 -6.71
N MET A 323 5.19 6.82 -6.32
CA MET A 323 4.72 7.29 -5.00
C MET A 323 5.13 8.74 -4.69
N VAL A 324 5.35 9.54 -5.73
CA VAL A 324 5.47 10.99 -5.62
C VAL A 324 4.13 11.53 -5.16
N THR A 325 4.13 12.47 -4.23
CA THR A 325 2.92 13.06 -3.66
C THR A 325 3.05 14.57 -3.49
N THR A 326 1.95 15.29 -3.61
CA THR A 326 1.78 16.70 -3.23
C THR A 326 1.29 16.87 -1.79
N ARG A 327 1.06 15.76 -1.07
CA ARG A 327 0.67 15.77 0.34
C ARG A 327 1.88 15.93 1.25
N GLY A 328 2.07 17.15 1.75
CA GLY A 328 3.20 17.48 2.62
C GLY A 328 3.27 16.66 3.91
N ASP A 329 2.13 16.27 4.49
CA ASP A 329 2.06 15.40 5.67
C ASP A 329 2.60 14.00 5.40
N ILE A 330 2.28 13.41 4.23
CA ILE A 330 2.81 12.11 3.82
C ILE A 330 4.28 12.22 3.44
N ALA A 331 4.66 13.25 2.69
CA ALA A 331 6.05 13.47 2.29
C ALA A 331 7.01 13.59 3.50
N LYS A 332 6.52 14.18 4.59
CA LYS A 332 7.25 14.34 5.86
C LYS A 332 7.27 13.08 6.71
N SER A 333 6.14 12.38 6.81
CA SER A 333 6.03 11.21 7.70
C SER A 333 6.53 9.90 7.07
N ASP A 334 6.56 9.82 5.74
CA ASP A 334 7.01 8.65 4.99
C ASP A 334 8.23 9.01 4.13
N CYS A 335 8.04 9.55 2.94
CA CYS A 335 9.12 10.02 2.06
C CYS A 335 8.58 10.93 0.97
N LEU A 336 9.47 11.70 0.34
CA LEU A 336 9.10 12.59 -0.75
C LEU A 336 8.76 11.80 -2.03
N LEU A 337 9.58 10.80 -2.37
CA LEU A 337 9.38 9.94 -3.54
C LEU A 337 10.22 8.67 -3.44
N TYR A 338 9.85 7.69 -4.26
CA TYR A 338 10.70 6.54 -4.58
C TYR A 338 11.16 6.63 -6.03
N PHE A 339 12.31 6.02 -6.33
CA PHE A 339 12.80 5.96 -7.70
C PHE A 339 13.68 4.74 -7.98
N VAL A 340 13.74 4.35 -9.26
CA VAL A 340 14.72 3.40 -9.79
C VAL A 340 15.57 4.11 -10.84
N ASP A 341 16.87 3.85 -10.81
CA ASP A 341 17.80 4.29 -11.84
C ASP A 341 17.63 3.40 -13.08
N THR A 342 17.22 4.00 -14.20
CA THR A 342 16.92 3.26 -15.44
C THR A 342 18.16 2.97 -16.28
N ASP A 343 19.32 3.52 -15.94
CA ASP A 343 20.60 3.13 -16.54
C ASP A 343 21.21 1.89 -15.85
N SER A 344 20.70 1.53 -14.67
CA SER A 344 21.19 0.41 -13.86
C SER A 344 20.48 -0.92 -14.15
N SER A 345 19.55 -0.93 -15.10
CA SER A 345 18.69 -2.08 -15.45
C SER A 345 19.15 -2.88 -16.65
#